data_AF-A0A976DPD5-F1
#
_entry.id   AF-A0A976DPD5-F1
#
_cell.length_a   1.000
_cell.length_b   1.000
_cell.length_c   1.000
_cell.angle_alpha   90.00
_cell.angle_beta   90.00
_cell.angle_gamma   90.00
#
_symmetry.space_group_name_H-M   'P 1'
#
loop_
_entity.id
_entity.type
_entity.pdbx_description
1 polymer ?
#
loop_
_entity_poly.entity_id
_entity_poly.type
_entity_poly.pdbx_seq_one_letter_code
_entity_poly.pdbx_strand_id
1 'polypeptide(L)'
;MQSLNILLDTVLGAGDYIGFTFFTGYMSMLAASIFFIVERGTMDDKWKTSLLVSALITFIAAVHYYYMRGVWLETQTSPTQFRYIDWTLTVPLMCIEYYLILRPAGAKSGMLVRLLIGSIVMLVAGYIGEAVSPESNILWGVISTIGWGAIIYEIYMGEASKVAASSDNQAVKDGYSVLRWFTLVGWAIYPIGYMLLPGNLLSGFVEGVDLSKSSPVDLAYNIADAINKIGFGLVVYSIAKNATEARKAKGAIA
;
A
#
# COMPACT_ATOMS: atom_id res chain seq x y z
N MET A 1 32.29 -14.62 24.29
CA MET A 1 31.23 -13.68 24.70
C MET A 1 30.21 -13.63 23.58
N GLN A 2 28.96 -13.90 23.93
CA GLN A 2 27.84 -14.14 23.02
C GLN A 2 27.54 -12.93 22.15
N SER A 3 27.51 -13.14 20.84
CA SER A 3 26.92 -12.23 19.85
C SER A 3 25.40 -12.27 20.00
N LEU A 4 24.83 -11.16 20.45
CA LEU A 4 23.39 -10.90 20.39
C LEU A 4 23.11 -10.09 19.10
N ASN A 5 23.29 -10.70 17.93
CA ASN A 5 23.17 -10.00 16.65
C ASN A 5 21.90 -10.43 15.89
N ILE A 6 20.75 -9.96 16.36
CA ILE A 6 19.50 -9.96 15.58
C ILE A 6 19.28 -8.61 14.84
N LEU A 7 20.15 -7.61 15.04
CA LEU A 7 19.88 -6.24 14.59
C LEU A 7 20.92 -5.59 13.65
N LEU A 8 22.15 -6.10 13.49
CA LEU A 8 23.23 -5.31 12.85
C LEU A 8 24.31 -6.08 12.06
N ASP A 9 24.05 -7.30 11.56
CA ASP A 9 25.08 -8.10 10.84
C ASP A 9 25.32 -7.69 9.37
N THR A 10 24.68 -6.64 8.87
CA THR A 10 24.97 -6.06 7.55
C THR A 10 25.12 -4.55 7.68
N VAL A 11 26.34 -4.05 7.45
CA VAL A 11 26.70 -2.64 7.65
C VAL A 11 26.03 -1.80 6.57
N LEU A 12 25.06 -0.99 6.97
CA LEU A 12 24.57 0.12 6.14
C LEU A 12 25.73 1.08 5.89
N GLY A 13 26.24 1.10 4.66
CA GLY A 13 27.34 1.96 4.26
C GLY A 13 26.95 3.44 4.28
N ALA A 14 27.91 4.31 4.59
CA ALA A 14 27.73 5.74 4.39
C ALA A 14 27.45 6.01 2.89
N GLY A 15 26.34 6.68 2.58
CA GLY A 15 25.90 6.96 1.21
C GLY A 15 24.95 5.91 0.59
N ASP A 16 24.64 4.81 1.29
CA ASP A 16 23.62 3.84 0.84
C ASP A 16 22.19 4.31 1.20
N TYR A 17 21.68 5.26 0.41
CA TYR A 17 20.33 5.81 0.61
C TYR A 17 19.21 4.78 0.40
N ILE A 18 19.44 3.77 -0.45
CA ILE A 18 18.45 2.72 -0.72
C ILE A 18 18.37 1.77 0.49
N GLY A 19 19.51 1.28 0.99
CA GLY A 19 19.55 0.50 2.22
C GLY A 19 18.99 1.27 3.41
N PHE A 20 19.30 2.57 3.52
CA PHE A 20 18.76 3.45 4.57
C PHE A 20 17.23 3.53 4.50
N THR A 21 16.65 3.67 3.31
CA THR A 21 15.19 3.75 3.15
C THR A 21 14.50 2.40 3.33
N PHE A 22 15.13 1.27 3.00
CA PHE A 22 14.62 -0.04 3.39
C PHE A 22 14.58 -0.19 4.91
N PHE A 23 15.65 0.21 5.60
CA PHE A 23 15.71 0.18 7.07
C PHE A 23 14.64 1.07 7.70
N THR A 24 14.55 2.32 7.26
CA THR A 24 13.57 3.28 7.76
C THR A 24 12.14 2.86 7.45
N GLY A 25 11.90 2.30 6.25
CA GLY A 25 10.61 1.76 5.84
C GLY A 25 10.13 0.65 6.76
N TYR A 26 10.94 -0.37 7.03
CA TYR A 26 10.51 -1.47 7.90
C TYR A 26 10.23 -0.97 9.34
N MET A 27 11.11 -0.13 9.90
CA MET A 27 10.94 0.38 11.26
C MET A 27 9.69 1.24 11.41
N SER A 28 9.44 2.14 10.46
CA SER A 28 8.26 3.01 10.48
C SER A 28 6.96 2.23 10.30
N MET A 29 6.92 1.24 9.42
CA MET A 29 5.74 0.40 9.22
C MET A 29 5.48 -0.54 10.41
N LEU A 30 6.52 -1.05 11.06
CA LEU A 30 6.35 -1.82 12.30
C LEU A 30 5.78 -0.94 13.43
N ALA A 31 6.30 0.28 13.59
CA ALA A 31 5.78 1.24 14.57
C ALA A 31 4.32 1.62 14.28
N ALA A 32 3.97 1.84 13.01
CA ALA A 32 2.59 2.12 12.60
C ALA A 32 1.65 0.94 12.90
N SER A 33 2.09 -0.30 12.70
CA SER A 33 1.30 -1.48 13.04
C SER A 33 0.97 -1.54 14.52
N ILE A 34 1.97 -1.33 15.39
CA ILE A 34 1.79 -1.28 16.84
C ILE A 34 0.82 -0.16 17.21
N PHE A 35 0.99 1.04 16.63
CA PHE A 35 0.09 2.17 16.84
C PHE A 35 -1.37 1.80 16.52
N PHE A 36 -1.64 1.22 15.34
CA PHE A 36 -3.00 0.85 14.95
C PHE A 36 -3.59 -0.24 15.86
N ILE A 37 -2.79 -1.20 16.34
CA ILE A 37 -3.24 -2.23 17.29
C ILE A 37 -3.61 -1.61 18.63
N VAL A 38 -2.78 -0.71 19.17
CA VAL A 38 -3.02 -0.05 20.46
C VAL A 38 -4.26 0.83 20.37
N GLU A 39 -4.33 1.68 19.34
CA GLU A 39 -5.44 2.61 19.16
C GLU A 39 -6.78 1.92 18.88
N ARG A 40 -6.76 0.67 18.39
CA ARG A 40 -7.96 -0.16 18.19
C ARG A 40 -8.82 -0.26 19.45
N GLY A 41 -8.21 -0.25 20.64
CA GLY A 41 -8.92 -0.30 21.91
C GLY A 41 -9.77 0.94 22.21
N THR A 42 -9.50 2.06 21.55
CA THR A 42 -10.13 3.35 21.81
C THR A 42 -11.33 3.67 20.91
N MET A 43 -11.54 2.85 19.87
CA MET A 43 -12.56 3.04 18.83
C MET A 43 -13.86 2.29 19.11
N ASP A 44 -14.95 2.76 18.52
CA ASP A 44 -16.20 2.00 18.46
C ASP A 44 -16.00 0.64 17.77
N ASP A 45 -16.77 -0.37 18.20
CA ASP A 45 -16.64 -1.75 17.71
C ASP A 45 -16.69 -1.89 16.19
N LYS A 46 -17.52 -1.07 15.52
CA LYS A 46 -17.66 -1.11 14.06
C LYS A 46 -16.39 -0.73 13.30
N TRP A 47 -15.47 0.02 13.91
CA TRP A 47 -14.20 0.46 13.30
C TRP A 47 -13.00 -0.40 13.68
N LYS A 48 -13.14 -1.28 14.68
CA LYS A 48 -12.03 -2.08 15.18
C LYS A 48 -11.42 -3.00 14.13
N THR A 49 -12.23 -3.47 13.18
CA THR A 49 -11.75 -4.29 12.06
C THR A 49 -10.91 -3.47 11.09
N SER A 50 -11.33 -2.24 10.78
CA SER A 50 -10.57 -1.31 9.92
C SER A 50 -9.18 -0.99 10.46
N LEU A 51 -9.07 -0.73 11.78
CA LEU A 51 -7.76 -0.50 12.41
C LEU A 51 -6.90 -1.76 12.42
N LEU A 52 -7.50 -2.94 12.62
CA LEU A 52 -6.76 -4.19 12.53
C LEU A 52 -6.24 -4.45 11.11
N VAL A 53 -7.04 -4.17 10.08
CA VAL A 53 -6.60 -4.29 8.68
C VAL A 53 -5.47 -3.32 8.38
N SER A 54 -5.55 -2.07 8.86
CA SER A 54 -4.44 -1.10 8.74
C SER A 54 -3.15 -1.58 9.44
N ALA A 55 -3.29 -2.23 10.60
CA ALA A 55 -2.17 -2.86 11.29
C ALA A 55 -1.56 -4.03 10.52
N LEU A 56 -2.39 -4.86 9.88
CA LEU A 56 -1.96 -5.99 9.07
C LEU A 56 -1.22 -5.53 7.80
N ILE A 57 -1.74 -4.51 7.11
CA ILE A 57 -1.10 -3.91 5.93
C ILE A 57 0.33 -3.47 6.27
N THR A 58 0.48 -2.70 7.34
CA THR A 58 1.79 -2.17 7.76
C THR A 58 2.69 -3.26 8.35
N PHE A 59 2.15 -4.24 9.08
CA PHE A 59 2.93 -5.36 9.61
C PHE A 59 3.52 -6.25 8.51
N ILE A 60 2.68 -6.66 7.54
CA ILE A 60 3.12 -7.48 6.41
C ILE A 60 4.22 -6.74 5.65
N ALA A 61 4.04 -5.45 5.39
CA ALA A 61 5.04 -4.65 4.72
C ALA A 61 6.33 -4.50 5.53
N ALA A 62 6.25 -4.32 6.85
CA ALA A 62 7.44 -4.28 7.70
C ALA A 62 8.26 -5.58 7.61
N VAL A 63 7.59 -6.73 7.64
CA VAL A 63 8.25 -8.04 7.50
C VAL A 63 8.93 -8.17 6.12
N HIS A 64 8.26 -7.80 5.04
CA HIS A 64 8.84 -7.87 3.70
C HIS A 64 9.98 -6.87 3.51
N TYR A 65 9.89 -5.66 4.06
CA TYR A 65 10.95 -4.66 4.02
C TYR A 65 12.20 -5.11 4.79
N TYR A 66 12.03 -5.87 5.87
CA TYR A 66 13.16 -6.52 6.54
C TYR A 66 13.90 -7.51 5.63
N TYR A 67 13.17 -8.36 4.90
CA TYR A 67 13.78 -9.29 3.93
C TYR A 67 14.39 -8.56 2.72
N MET A 68 13.69 -7.58 2.16
CA MET A 68 14.18 -6.76 1.04
C MET A 68 15.46 -6.01 1.41
N ARG A 69 15.55 -5.49 2.64
CA ARG A 69 16.79 -4.92 3.18
C ARG A 69 17.93 -5.94 3.15
N GLY A 70 17.67 -7.18 3.59
CA GLY A 70 18.66 -8.26 3.58
C GLY A 70 19.19 -8.52 2.17
N VAL A 71 18.29 -8.71 1.21
CA VAL A 71 18.65 -8.88 -0.21
C VAL A 71 19.50 -7.71 -0.70
N TRP A 72 19.05 -6.47 -0.49
CA TRP A 72 19.80 -5.28 -0.93
C TRP A 72 21.21 -5.24 -0.35
N LEU A 73 21.37 -5.47 0.96
CA LEU A 73 22.67 -5.39 1.62
C LEU A 73 23.62 -6.52 1.19
N GLU A 74 23.10 -7.67 0.79
CA GLU A 74 23.92 -8.80 0.33
C GLU A 74 24.27 -8.70 -1.16
N THR A 75 23.31 -8.33 -2.00
CA THR A 75 23.45 -8.45 -3.46
C THR A 75 23.56 -7.12 -4.19
N GLN A 76 23.15 -6.02 -3.55
CA GLN A 76 22.97 -4.71 -4.17
C GLN A 76 22.06 -4.79 -5.41
N THR A 77 21.03 -5.64 -5.35
CA THR A 77 20.03 -5.78 -6.42
C THR A 77 18.62 -5.45 -5.94
N SER A 78 17.79 -4.98 -6.86
CA SER A 78 16.37 -4.74 -6.58
C SER A 78 15.67 -6.03 -6.12
N PRO A 79 14.96 -6.04 -4.97
CA PRO A 79 14.32 -7.24 -4.43
C PRO A 79 12.88 -7.40 -4.98
N THR A 80 12.73 -7.36 -6.30
CA THR A 80 11.44 -7.35 -7.02
C THR A 80 10.45 -8.42 -6.53
N GLN A 81 10.89 -9.66 -6.36
CA GLN A 81 9.99 -10.76 -5.98
C GLN A 81 9.35 -10.51 -4.60
N PHE A 82 10.14 -10.10 -3.62
CA PHE A 82 9.64 -9.80 -2.27
C PHE A 82 8.69 -8.60 -2.28
N ARG A 83 8.96 -7.61 -3.14
CA ARG A 83 8.08 -6.45 -3.31
C ARG A 83 6.72 -6.84 -3.88
N TYR A 84 6.69 -7.69 -4.90
CA TYR A 84 5.43 -8.19 -5.45
C TYR A 84 4.67 -9.11 -4.49
N ILE A 85 5.35 -9.90 -3.66
CA ILE A 85 4.70 -10.67 -2.59
C ILE A 85 4.03 -9.73 -1.58
N ASP A 86 4.75 -8.69 -1.12
CA ASP A 86 4.19 -7.67 -0.22
C ASP A 86 2.95 -7.02 -0.83
N TRP A 87 3.05 -6.51 -2.06
CA TRP A 87 1.93 -5.86 -2.74
C TRP A 87 0.75 -6.81 -2.92
N THR A 88 1.00 -8.07 -3.30
CA THR A 88 -0.05 -9.07 -3.51
C THR A 88 -0.84 -9.35 -2.23
N LEU A 89 -0.23 -9.17 -1.07
CA LEU A 89 -0.91 -9.33 0.23
C LEU A 89 -1.54 -8.01 0.72
N THR A 90 -0.85 -6.88 0.54
CA THR A 90 -1.25 -5.60 1.14
C THR A 90 -2.27 -4.83 0.31
N VAL A 91 -2.18 -4.86 -1.02
CA VAL A 91 -3.13 -4.15 -1.90
C VAL A 91 -4.55 -4.71 -1.78
N PRO A 92 -4.79 -6.04 -1.78
CA PRO A 92 -6.13 -6.57 -1.52
C PRO A 92 -6.68 -6.16 -0.15
N LEU A 93 -5.84 -6.04 0.88
CA LEU A 93 -6.25 -5.53 2.19
C LEU A 93 -6.63 -4.05 2.13
N MET A 94 -5.91 -3.21 1.39
CA MET A 94 -6.31 -1.82 1.13
C MET A 94 -7.65 -1.75 0.36
N CYS A 95 -7.88 -2.65 -0.59
CA CYS A 95 -9.16 -2.79 -1.29
C CYS A 95 -10.30 -3.23 -0.34
N ILE A 96 -10.02 -4.14 0.60
CA ILE A 96 -10.97 -4.53 1.66
C ILE A 96 -11.31 -3.32 2.53
N GLU A 97 -10.36 -2.44 2.80
CA GLU A 97 -10.60 -1.27 3.66
C GLU A 97 -11.66 -0.33 3.09
N TYR A 98 -11.67 -0.10 1.77
CA TYR A 98 -12.76 0.64 1.12
C TYR A 98 -14.14 0.03 1.39
N TYR A 99 -14.24 -1.29 1.37
CA TYR A 99 -15.47 -1.98 1.73
C TYR A 99 -15.79 -1.82 3.22
N LEU A 100 -14.81 -1.97 4.12
CA LEU A 100 -15.03 -1.90 5.56
C LEU A 100 -15.52 -0.52 6.01
N ILE A 101 -14.92 0.57 5.51
CA ILE A 101 -15.33 1.93 5.90
C ILE A 101 -16.71 2.31 5.34
N LEU A 102 -17.11 1.70 4.21
CA LEU A 102 -18.40 1.95 3.56
C LEU A 102 -19.48 0.95 3.96
N ARG A 103 -19.13 -0.17 4.61
CA ARG A 103 -20.09 -1.18 5.07
C ARG A 103 -21.15 -0.58 6.01
N PRO A 104 -20.84 0.31 6.97
CA PRO A 104 -21.86 0.99 7.77
C PRO A 104 -22.82 1.85 6.94
N ALA A 105 -22.40 2.30 5.76
CA ALA A 105 -23.22 3.08 4.82
C ALA A 105 -23.94 2.20 3.78
N GLY A 106 -23.84 0.87 3.87
CA GLY A 106 -24.57 -0.07 3.02
C GLY A 106 -23.81 -0.66 1.84
N ALA A 107 -22.46 -0.62 1.84
CA ALA A 107 -21.66 -1.28 0.80
C ALA A 107 -21.97 -2.78 0.68
N LYS A 108 -22.12 -3.28 -0.56
CA LYS A 108 -22.45 -4.69 -0.83
C LYS A 108 -21.18 -5.50 -1.13
N SER A 109 -21.24 -6.81 -0.92
CA SER A 109 -20.11 -7.71 -1.21
C SER A 109 -19.67 -7.70 -2.68
N GLY A 110 -20.57 -7.34 -3.61
CA GLY A 110 -20.22 -7.18 -5.02
C GLY A 110 -19.16 -6.10 -5.27
N MET A 111 -19.21 -4.99 -4.52
CA MET A 111 -18.16 -3.95 -4.53
C MET A 111 -16.81 -4.52 -4.13
N LEU A 112 -16.77 -5.26 -3.01
CA LEU A 112 -15.54 -5.90 -2.54
C LEU A 112 -14.95 -6.84 -3.58
N VAL A 113 -15.78 -7.70 -4.20
CA VAL A 113 -15.33 -8.65 -5.22
C VAL A 113 -14.71 -7.92 -6.42
N ARG A 114 -15.32 -6.84 -6.91
CA ARG A 114 -14.77 -6.06 -8.03
C ARG A 114 -13.41 -5.44 -7.69
N LEU A 115 -13.26 -4.87 -6.50
CA LEU A 115 -11.99 -4.33 -6.02
C LEU A 115 -10.91 -5.41 -5.90
N LEU A 116 -11.26 -6.57 -5.34
CA LEU A 116 -10.33 -7.70 -5.19
C LEU A 116 -9.89 -8.26 -6.54
N ILE A 117 -10.81 -8.49 -7.48
CA ILE A 117 -10.46 -8.96 -8.83
C ILE A 117 -9.54 -7.94 -9.52
N GLY A 118 -9.87 -6.65 -9.45
CA GLY A 118 -9.01 -5.59 -10.00
C GLY A 118 -7.59 -5.63 -9.42
N SER A 119 -7.47 -5.81 -8.10
CA SER A 119 -6.15 -5.88 -7.43
C SER A 119 -5.34 -7.11 -7.84
N ILE A 120 -5.99 -8.26 -7.99
CA ILE A 120 -5.33 -9.51 -8.39
C ILE A 120 -4.85 -9.40 -9.83
N VAL A 121 -5.71 -8.93 -10.75
CA VAL A 121 -5.34 -8.73 -12.16
C VAL A 121 -4.17 -7.75 -12.27
N MET A 122 -4.24 -6.63 -11.55
CA MET A 122 -3.18 -5.62 -11.52
C MET A 122 -1.84 -6.22 -11.13
N LEU A 123 -1.78 -6.93 -10.00
CA LEU A 123 -0.50 -7.38 -9.45
C LEU A 123 0.05 -8.64 -10.10
N VAL A 124 -0.81 -9.60 -10.47
CA VAL A 124 -0.37 -10.80 -11.18
C VAL A 124 0.16 -10.43 -12.57
N ALA A 125 -0.56 -9.58 -13.32
CA ALA A 125 -0.09 -9.15 -14.63
C ALA A 125 1.20 -8.33 -14.53
N GLY A 126 1.29 -7.42 -13.54
CA GLY A 126 2.51 -6.64 -13.30
C GLY A 126 3.70 -7.54 -13.00
N TYR A 127 3.53 -8.56 -12.13
CA TYR A 127 4.61 -9.49 -11.80
C TYR A 127 5.06 -10.30 -13.01
N ILE A 128 4.11 -10.79 -13.82
CA ILE A 128 4.43 -11.52 -15.04
C ILE A 128 5.29 -10.63 -15.96
N GLY A 129 4.87 -9.39 -16.18
CA GLY A 129 5.57 -8.50 -17.08
C GLY A 129 6.92 -7.98 -16.59
N GLU A 130 7.14 -7.88 -15.28
CA GLU A 130 8.43 -7.44 -14.72
C GLU A 130 9.41 -8.60 -14.52
N ALA A 131 8.95 -9.74 -14.01
CA ALA A 131 9.84 -10.79 -13.50
C ALA A 131 9.79 -12.10 -14.28
N VAL A 132 8.72 -12.39 -15.03
CA VAL A 132 8.53 -13.70 -15.69
C VAL A 132 8.71 -13.61 -17.20
N SER A 133 8.18 -12.55 -17.82
CA SER A 133 8.17 -12.30 -19.25
C SER A 133 8.55 -10.84 -19.56
N PRO A 134 9.77 -10.40 -19.17
CA PRO A 134 10.22 -9.02 -19.35
C PRO A 134 10.27 -8.57 -20.81
N GLU A 135 10.42 -9.50 -21.76
CA GLU A 135 10.33 -9.24 -23.20
C GLU A 135 8.94 -8.78 -23.66
N SER A 136 7.90 -9.09 -22.87
CA SER A 136 6.51 -8.71 -23.13
C SER A 136 6.00 -7.69 -22.12
N ASN A 137 6.90 -6.94 -21.47
CA ASN A 137 6.55 -6.06 -20.35
C ASN A 137 5.48 -5.01 -20.71
N ILE A 138 5.45 -4.49 -21.95
CA ILE A 138 4.44 -3.50 -22.37
C ILE A 138 3.03 -4.12 -22.34
N LEU A 139 2.87 -5.31 -22.92
CA LEU A 139 1.57 -6.00 -22.97
C LEU A 139 1.05 -6.28 -21.56
N TRP A 140 1.89 -6.86 -20.71
CA TRP A 140 1.53 -7.18 -19.33
C TRP A 140 1.30 -5.93 -18.48
N GLY A 141 2.03 -4.85 -18.74
CA GLY A 141 1.82 -3.54 -18.12
C GLY A 141 0.47 -2.94 -18.49
N VAL A 142 0.01 -3.09 -19.73
CA VAL A 142 -1.34 -2.68 -20.15
C VAL A 142 -2.41 -3.48 -19.41
N ILE A 143 -2.26 -4.81 -19.32
CA ILE A 143 -3.21 -5.67 -18.59
C ILE A 143 -3.25 -5.29 -17.09
N SER A 144 -2.07 -5.05 -16.49
CA SER A 144 -1.96 -4.59 -15.11
C SER A 144 -2.69 -3.26 -14.91
N THR A 145 -2.49 -2.31 -15.83
CA THR A 145 -3.14 -1.00 -15.81
C THR A 145 -4.66 -1.10 -15.95
N ILE A 146 -5.20 -2.08 -16.69
CA ILE A 146 -6.65 -2.33 -16.74
C ILE A 146 -7.18 -2.76 -15.36
N GLY A 147 -6.46 -3.62 -14.64
CA GLY A 147 -6.79 -4.01 -13.26
C GLY A 147 -6.84 -2.81 -12.31
N TRP A 148 -5.82 -1.93 -12.40
CA TRP A 148 -5.80 -0.68 -11.65
C TRP A 148 -6.95 0.26 -12.04
N GLY A 149 -7.21 0.41 -13.34
CA GLY A 149 -8.31 1.21 -13.88
C GLY A 149 -9.69 0.73 -13.39
N ALA A 150 -9.88 -0.57 -13.23
CA ALA A 150 -11.11 -1.12 -12.64
C ALA A 150 -11.29 -0.70 -11.17
N ILE A 151 -10.20 -0.68 -10.37
CA ILE A 151 -10.23 -0.16 -9.00
C ILE A 151 -10.56 1.33 -9.00
N ILE A 152 -9.88 2.13 -9.83
CA ILE A 152 -10.10 3.58 -9.95
C ILE A 152 -11.55 3.87 -10.35
N TYR A 153 -12.08 3.14 -11.33
CA TYR A 153 -13.47 3.27 -11.74
C TYR A 153 -14.43 2.98 -10.58
N GLU A 154 -14.23 1.89 -9.84
CA GLU A 154 -15.09 1.52 -8.73
C GLU A 154 -15.14 2.61 -7.65
N ILE A 155 -13.98 3.17 -7.30
CA ILE A 155 -13.89 4.16 -6.22
C ILE A 155 -14.30 5.59 -6.65
N TYR A 156 -14.14 5.98 -7.92
CA TYR A 156 -14.55 7.31 -8.39
C TYR A 156 -15.96 7.36 -8.97
N MET A 157 -16.40 6.32 -9.68
CA MET A 157 -17.65 6.33 -10.46
C MET A 157 -18.58 5.15 -10.14
N GLY A 158 -18.04 4.07 -9.57
CA GLY A 158 -18.77 2.84 -9.24
C GLY A 158 -19.60 2.90 -7.96
N GLU A 159 -19.90 1.72 -7.43
CA GLU A 159 -20.75 1.57 -6.24
C GLU A 159 -20.10 2.21 -5.02
N ALA A 160 -18.79 2.07 -4.85
CA ALA A 160 -18.06 2.63 -3.71
C ALA A 160 -18.24 4.15 -3.62
N SER A 161 -18.11 4.85 -4.76
CA SER A 161 -18.30 6.31 -4.83
C SER A 161 -19.72 6.71 -4.42
N LYS A 162 -20.73 5.97 -4.90
CA LYS A 162 -22.15 6.24 -4.62
C LYS A 162 -22.49 6.01 -3.14
N VAL A 163 -22.00 4.92 -2.56
CA VAL A 163 -22.22 4.57 -1.14
C VAL A 163 -21.51 5.57 -0.23
N ALA A 164 -20.29 6.01 -0.58
CA ALA A 164 -19.58 7.04 0.16
C ALA A 164 -20.37 8.36 0.18
N ALA A 165 -20.88 8.79 -0.98
CA ALA A 165 -21.68 10.01 -1.11
C ALA A 165 -22.99 9.95 -0.29
N SER A 166 -23.61 8.78 -0.19
CA SER A 166 -24.84 8.56 0.60
C SER A 166 -24.62 8.38 2.10
N SER A 167 -23.37 8.31 2.58
CA SER A 167 -23.10 8.17 4.01
C SER A 167 -23.69 9.34 4.82
N ASP A 168 -24.16 9.07 6.03
CA ASP A 168 -24.57 10.10 7.00
C ASP A 168 -23.39 10.58 7.87
N ASN A 169 -22.22 9.95 7.72
CA ASN A 169 -21.02 10.23 8.50
C ASN A 169 -20.04 11.10 7.70
N GLN A 170 -19.88 12.35 8.12
CA GLN A 170 -18.97 13.30 7.46
C GLN A 170 -17.52 12.81 7.46
N ALA A 171 -17.05 12.17 8.54
CA ALA A 171 -15.69 11.64 8.61
C ALA A 171 -15.44 10.57 7.53
N VAL A 172 -16.45 9.74 7.22
CA VAL A 172 -16.37 8.74 6.15
C VAL A 172 -16.26 9.42 4.79
N LYS A 173 -17.05 10.47 4.52
CA LYS A 173 -16.99 11.21 3.24
C LYS A 173 -15.62 11.83 3.02
N ASP A 174 -15.12 12.54 4.02
CA ASP A 174 -13.85 13.27 3.93
C ASP A 174 -12.69 12.30 3.78
N GLY A 175 -12.62 11.28 4.65
CA GLY A 175 -11.59 10.26 4.59
C GLY A 175 -11.63 9.46 3.29
N TYR A 176 -12.82 9.06 2.81
CA TYR A 176 -12.96 8.39 1.51
C TYR A 176 -12.44 9.26 0.35
N SER A 177 -12.67 10.58 0.39
CA SER A 177 -12.11 11.50 -0.59
C SER A 177 -10.59 11.46 -0.62
N VAL A 178 -9.95 11.45 0.55
CA VAL A 178 -8.49 11.34 0.68
C VAL A 178 -7.98 9.98 0.21
N LEU A 179 -8.60 8.87 0.62
CA LEU A 179 -8.18 7.52 0.22
C LEU A 179 -8.17 7.36 -1.31
N ARG A 180 -9.16 7.91 -2.01
CA ARG A 180 -9.19 7.90 -3.48
C ARG A 180 -8.01 8.61 -4.13
N TRP A 181 -7.47 9.64 -3.50
CA TRP A 181 -6.24 10.31 -3.95
C TRP A 181 -5.00 9.45 -3.70
N PHE A 182 -4.93 8.69 -2.60
CA PHE A 182 -3.89 7.69 -2.40
C PHE A 182 -3.90 6.64 -3.51
N THR A 183 -5.07 6.10 -3.85
CA THR A 183 -5.17 5.06 -4.88
C THR A 183 -4.94 5.59 -6.30
N LEU A 184 -5.27 6.86 -6.58
CA LEU A 184 -5.03 7.47 -7.89
C LEU A 184 -3.61 8.03 -8.04
N VAL A 185 -3.21 8.96 -7.17
CA VAL A 185 -1.93 9.65 -7.27
C VAL A 185 -0.85 8.91 -6.51
N GLY A 186 -1.13 8.47 -5.29
CA GLY A 186 -0.15 7.74 -4.48
C GLY A 186 0.32 6.45 -5.16
N TRP A 187 -0.58 5.73 -5.85
CA TRP A 187 -0.23 4.49 -6.53
C TRP A 187 0.28 4.69 -7.96
N ALA A 188 0.15 5.87 -8.56
CA ALA A 188 0.64 6.13 -9.92
C ALA A 188 2.16 5.95 -10.06
N ILE A 189 2.90 6.04 -8.95
CA ILE A 189 4.34 5.83 -8.93
C ILE A 189 4.76 4.41 -9.37
N TYR A 190 3.95 3.39 -9.07
CA TYR A 190 4.26 2.00 -9.39
C TYR A 190 4.20 1.69 -10.90
N PRO A 191 3.13 2.01 -11.63
CA PRO A 191 3.14 1.85 -13.09
C PRO A 191 4.14 2.78 -13.77
N ILE A 192 4.45 3.96 -13.21
CA ILE A 192 5.54 4.81 -13.73
C ILE A 192 6.89 4.10 -13.59
N GLY A 193 7.22 3.56 -12.42
CA GLY A 193 8.44 2.80 -12.21
C GLY A 193 8.53 1.56 -13.10
N TYR A 194 7.40 0.87 -13.31
CA TYR A 194 7.31 -0.23 -14.27
C TYR A 194 7.58 0.21 -15.72
N MET A 195 7.07 1.38 -16.14
CA MET A 195 7.34 1.92 -17.48
C MET A 195 8.78 2.35 -17.70
N LEU A 196 9.57 2.53 -16.63
CA LEU A 196 11.01 2.79 -16.72
C LEU A 196 11.83 1.52 -17.01
N LEU A 197 11.25 0.33 -16.89
CA LEU A 197 11.95 -0.93 -17.16
C LEU A 197 12.53 -0.97 -18.58
N PRO A 198 13.66 -1.68 -18.81
CA PRO A 198 14.29 -1.76 -20.12
C PRO A 198 13.31 -2.16 -21.24
N GLY A 199 13.35 -1.41 -22.35
CA GLY A 199 12.48 -1.65 -23.51
C GLY A 199 11.03 -1.19 -23.36
N ASN A 200 10.65 -0.59 -22.22
CA ASN A 200 9.30 -0.06 -21.98
C ASN A 200 9.20 1.43 -22.34
N LEU A 201 7.98 2.00 -22.27
CA LEU A 201 7.60 3.32 -22.80
C LEU A 201 8.41 4.50 -22.25
N LEU A 202 8.87 4.42 -21.00
CA LEU A 202 9.66 5.48 -20.35
C LEU A 202 11.13 5.07 -20.15
N SER A 203 11.57 3.94 -20.71
CA SER A 203 12.94 3.44 -20.53
C SER A 203 14.02 4.44 -20.94
N GLY A 204 13.76 5.29 -21.94
CA GLY A 204 14.70 6.34 -22.39
C GLY A 204 14.97 7.44 -21.35
N PHE A 205 14.13 7.60 -20.32
CA PHE A 205 14.37 8.59 -19.25
C PHE A 205 15.47 8.16 -18.27
N VAL A 206 15.84 6.88 -18.28
CA VAL A 206 16.84 6.26 -17.39
C VAL A 206 17.89 5.48 -18.18
N GLU A 207 18.11 5.85 -19.44
CA GLU A 207 19.09 5.19 -20.31
C GLU A 207 20.49 5.23 -19.67
N GLY A 208 21.15 4.07 -19.61
CA GLY A 208 22.45 3.91 -18.94
C GLY A 208 22.39 3.69 -17.42
N VAL A 209 21.21 3.69 -16.81
CA VAL A 209 21.01 3.30 -15.40
C VAL A 209 20.61 1.82 -15.32
N ASP A 210 21.40 1.01 -14.63
CA ASP A 210 21.03 -0.38 -14.35
C ASP A 210 19.97 -0.42 -13.24
N LEU A 211 18.68 -0.42 -13.61
CA LEU A 211 17.57 -0.49 -12.67
C LEU A 211 17.56 -1.77 -11.81
N SER A 212 18.34 -2.80 -12.15
CA SER A 212 18.48 -3.99 -11.33
C SER A 212 19.49 -3.84 -10.20
N LYS A 213 20.42 -2.86 -10.27
CA LYS A 213 21.52 -2.65 -9.29
C LYS A 213 21.61 -1.24 -8.72
N SER A 214 21.30 -0.23 -9.52
CA SER A 214 21.28 1.18 -9.17
C SER A 214 19.88 1.68 -9.43
N SER A 215 18.96 1.41 -8.51
CA SER A 215 17.54 1.67 -8.72
C SER A 215 17.06 2.87 -7.89
N PRO A 216 17.10 4.10 -8.44
CA PRO A 216 16.29 5.21 -7.94
C PRO A 216 14.80 4.84 -7.78
N VAL A 217 14.33 3.82 -8.51
CA VAL A 217 12.98 3.29 -8.40
C VAL A 217 12.76 2.59 -7.06
N ASP A 218 13.73 1.84 -6.52
CA ASP A 218 13.60 1.28 -5.17
C ASP A 218 13.55 2.35 -4.09
N LEU A 219 14.37 3.40 -4.22
CA LEU A 219 14.30 4.55 -3.31
C LEU A 219 12.89 5.17 -3.34
N ALA A 220 12.36 5.41 -4.53
CA ALA A 220 11.03 5.95 -4.73
C ALA A 220 9.93 5.04 -4.17
N TYR A 221 10.01 3.74 -4.43
CA TYR A 221 9.08 2.74 -3.91
C TYR A 221 9.13 2.62 -2.39
N ASN A 222 10.31 2.68 -1.79
CA ASN A 222 10.46 2.63 -0.33
C ASN A 222 9.74 3.80 0.35
N ILE A 223 9.91 5.00 -0.19
CA ILE A 223 9.24 6.22 0.30
C ILE A 223 7.74 6.12 0.03
N ALA A 224 7.35 5.73 -1.19
CA ALA A 224 5.95 5.64 -1.58
C ALA A 224 5.20 4.60 -0.75
N ASP A 225 5.76 3.43 -0.50
CA ASP A 225 5.12 2.41 0.32
C ASP A 225 4.96 2.86 1.76
N ALA A 226 5.95 3.53 2.36
CA ALA A 226 5.81 4.09 3.70
C ALA A 226 4.64 5.09 3.74
N ILE A 227 4.54 6.00 2.76
CA ILE A 227 3.44 6.96 2.66
C ILE A 227 2.10 6.25 2.40
N ASN A 228 2.05 5.36 1.40
CA ASN A 228 0.82 4.72 0.92
C ASN A 228 0.29 3.66 1.89
N LYS A 229 1.11 3.11 2.79
CA LYS A 229 0.68 2.12 3.78
C LYS A 229 0.38 2.80 5.12
N ILE A 230 1.32 3.59 5.64
CA ILE A 230 1.14 4.28 6.92
C ILE A 230 0.11 5.40 6.76
N GLY A 231 0.26 6.26 5.75
CA GLY A 231 -0.65 7.37 5.49
C GLY A 231 -2.07 6.92 5.20
N PHE A 232 -2.25 5.86 4.40
CA PHE A 232 -3.57 5.25 4.18
C PHE A 232 -4.20 4.77 5.50
N GLY A 233 -3.44 4.04 6.32
CA GLY A 233 -3.91 3.61 7.66
C GLY A 233 -4.22 4.78 8.60
N LEU A 234 -3.46 5.88 8.53
CA LEU A 234 -3.72 7.09 9.31
C LEU A 234 -5.01 7.81 8.89
N VAL A 235 -5.35 7.78 7.60
CA VAL A 235 -6.66 8.27 7.13
C VAL A 235 -7.79 7.41 7.70
N VAL A 236 -7.65 6.08 7.66
CA VAL A 236 -8.62 5.14 8.25
C VAL A 236 -8.77 5.36 9.75
N TYR A 237 -7.65 5.54 10.46
CA TYR A 237 -7.63 5.89 11.88
C TYR A 237 -8.40 7.20 12.14
N SER A 238 -8.17 8.23 11.34
CA SER A 238 -8.86 9.53 11.46
C SER A 238 -10.37 9.39 11.26
N ILE A 239 -10.80 8.60 10.26
CA ILE A 239 -12.23 8.27 10.05
C ILE A 239 -12.81 7.63 11.31
N ALA A 240 -12.16 6.58 11.81
CA ALA A 240 -12.63 5.82 12.97
C ALA A 240 -12.69 6.67 14.25
N LYS A 241 -11.66 7.48 14.49
CA LYS A 241 -11.55 8.37 15.65
C LYS A 241 -12.66 9.40 15.66
N ASN A 242 -12.77 10.18 14.58
CA ASN A 242 -13.76 11.24 14.46
C ASN A 242 -15.20 10.69 14.52
N ALA A 243 -15.44 9.55 13.88
CA ALA A 243 -16.73 8.87 13.94
C ALA A 243 -17.09 8.38 15.35
N THR A 244 -16.10 7.86 16.09
CA THR A 244 -16.26 7.39 17.48
C THR A 244 -16.58 8.57 18.41
N GLU A 245 -15.85 9.68 18.29
CA GLU A 245 -16.07 10.88 19.10
C GLU A 245 -17.43 11.52 18.83
N ALA A 246 -17.82 11.63 17.56
CA ALA A 246 -19.13 12.14 17.18
C ALA A 246 -20.29 11.31 17.77
N ARG A 247 -20.14 9.98 17.85
CA ARG A 247 -21.13 9.11 18.51
C ARG A 247 -21.16 9.33 20.02
N LYS A 248 -19.99 9.39 20.68
CA LYS A 248 -19.91 9.64 22.12
C LYS A 248 -20.55 10.97 22.50
N ALA A 249 -20.30 12.04 21.73
CA ALA A 249 -20.91 13.34 21.94
C ALA A 249 -22.45 13.28 21.82
N LYS A 250 -22.99 12.61 20.80
CA LYS A 250 -24.44 12.41 20.63
C LYS A 250 -25.06 11.61 21.79
N GLY A 251 -24.37 10.57 22.27
CA GLY A 251 -24.84 9.75 23.38
C GLY A 251 -24.74 10.41 24.76
N ALA A 252 -23.90 11.44 24.93
CA ALA A 252 -23.79 12.22 26.16
C ALA A 252 -24.86 13.32 26.27
N ILE A 253 -25.54 13.65 25.16
CA ILE A 253 -26.60 14.67 25.08
C ILE A 253 -28.02 14.04 25.18
N ALA A 254 -28.13 12.71 25.05
CA ALA A 254 -29.37 11.95 25.12
C ALA A 254 -29.63 11.41 26.54
#